data_AF-A0A4R7W9J9-F1
#
_entry.id   AF-A0A4R7W9J9-F1
#
_cell.length_a   1.000
_cell.length_b   1.000
_cell.length_c   1.000
_cell.angle_alpha   90.00
_cell.angle_beta   90.00
_cell.angle_gamma   90.00
#
_symmetry.space_group_name_H-M   'P 1'
#
loop_
_entity.id
_entity.type
_entity.pdbx_description
1 polymer ?
#
loop_
_entity_poly.entity_id
_entity_poly.type
_entity_poly.pdbx_seq_one_letter_code
_entity_poly.pdbx_strand_id
1 'polypeptide(L)'
;MIRSTPHPPEIPVTQSTPFGLNIGSQNLFTVQPGIHVEDALALVSEYLNCAAATAYESADNSPPEFRPLARAVVHQIEAAKALLDASIAGLGDVLRQSQATRTPPV
;
A
#
# COMPACT_ATOMS: atom_id res chain seq x y z
N MET A 1 19.22 26.78 -26.15
CA MET A 1 18.18 26.53 -25.13
C MET A 1 17.68 25.11 -25.34
N ILE A 2 18.34 24.13 -24.71
CA ILE A 2 17.97 22.70 -24.85
C ILE A 2 16.72 22.46 -24.00
N ARG A 3 15.58 22.26 -24.64
CA ARG A 3 14.38 21.76 -23.98
C ARG A 3 14.67 20.29 -23.66
N SER A 4 15.04 20.00 -22.41
CA SER A 4 15.00 18.64 -21.89
C SER A 4 13.61 18.10 -22.20
N THR A 5 13.53 17.10 -23.06
CA THR A 5 12.31 16.35 -23.26
C THR A 5 11.83 15.88 -21.88
N PRO A 6 10.53 16.03 -21.54
CA PRO A 6 10.02 15.49 -20.29
C PRO A 6 10.38 14.00 -20.26
N HIS A 7 11.13 13.59 -19.24
CA HIS A 7 11.41 12.19 -19.00
C HIS A 7 10.06 11.47 -18.90
N PRO A 8 9.87 10.32 -19.57
CA PRO A 8 8.61 9.59 -19.49
C PRO A 8 8.23 9.34 -18.02
N PRO A 9 6.93 9.36 -17.70
CA PRO A 9 6.47 9.08 -16.35
C PRO A 9 6.87 7.65 -16.01
N GLU A 10 7.81 7.51 -15.09
CA GLU A 10 8.28 6.22 -14.62
C GLU A 10 7.15 5.58 -13.83
N ILE A 11 6.79 4.34 -14.20
CA ILE A 11 5.79 3.58 -13.46
C ILE A 11 6.35 3.39 -12.04
N PRO A 12 5.63 3.77 -10.98
CA PRO A 12 6.18 3.67 -9.63
C PRO A 12 6.47 2.21 -9.31
N VAL A 13 7.71 1.93 -8.91
CA VAL A 13 8.15 0.61 -8.45
C VAL A 13 8.63 0.66 -7.00
N THR A 14 8.47 -0.46 -6.31
CA THR A 14 8.99 -0.65 -4.96
C THR A 14 10.50 -0.44 -4.93
N GLN A 15 10.99 0.03 -3.78
CA GLN A 15 12.40 0.19 -3.49
C GLN A 15 12.83 -0.87 -2.48
N SER A 16 14.14 -1.13 -2.41
CA SER A 16 14.70 -2.03 -1.41
C SER A 16 14.65 -1.37 -0.02
N THR A 17 13.53 -1.53 0.67
CA THR A 17 13.30 -0.94 1.99
C THR A 17 13.37 -2.02 3.06
N PRO A 18 14.30 -1.92 4.04
CA PRO A 18 14.37 -2.87 5.14
C PRO A 18 13.18 -2.73 6.09
N PHE A 19 12.72 -3.86 6.64
CA PHE A 19 11.66 -3.88 7.65
C PHE A 19 11.83 -5.04 8.64
N GLY A 20 11.10 -4.99 9.75
CA GLY A 20 11.15 -6.00 10.80
C GLY A 20 12.34 -5.84 11.74
N LEU A 21 12.84 -6.98 12.26
CA LEU A 21 13.95 -7.01 13.20
C LEU A 21 15.31 -6.89 12.48
N ASN A 22 16.24 -6.14 13.08
CA ASN A 22 17.64 -6.11 12.68
C ASN A 22 18.48 -6.97 13.63
N ILE A 23 19.40 -7.78 13.09
CA ILE A 23 20.38 -8.55 13.87
C ILE A 23 21.74 -7.85 13.74
N GLY A 24 22.07 -7.04 14.74
CA GLY A 24 23.31 -6.27 14.78
C GLY A 24 23.33 -5.16 13.73
N SER A 25 23.98 -5.43 12.59
CA SER A 25 24.07 -4.51 11.45
C SER A 25 23.36 -5.04 10.19
N GLN A 26 22.69 -6.20 10.29
CA GLN A 26 22.05 -6.87 9.15
C GLN A 26 20.53 -6.79 9.27
N ASN A 27 19.88 -6.37 8.19
CA ASN A 27 18.42 -6.38 8.08
C ASN A 27 17.97 -7.78 7.69
N LEU A 28 17.03 -8.36 8.45
CA LEU A 28 16.52 -9.70 8.15
C LEU A 28 15.62 -9.73 6.91
N PHE A 29 14.84 -8.68 6.72
CA PHE A 29 13.89 -8.59 5.61
C PHE A 29 14.04 -7.26 4.87
N THR A 30 13.85 -7.32 3.56
CA THR A 30 13.78 -6.16 2.68
C THR A 30 12.62 -6.35 1.70
N VAL A 31 11.96 -5.26 1.35
CA VAL A 31 11.01 -5.27 0.23
C VAL A 31 11.80 -5.50 -1.05
N GLN A 32 11.35 -6.44 -1.88
CA GLN A 32 11.97 -6.66 -3.19
C GLN A 32 11.76 -5.42 -4.08
N PRO A 33 12.83 -4.81 -4.62
CA PRO A 33 12.72 -3.66 -5.51
C PRO A 33 12.19 -4.05 -6.89
N GLY A 34 11.64 -3.08 -7.62
CA GLY A 34 11.22 -3.26 -9.01
C GLY A 34 9.85 -3.91 -9.20
N ILE A 35 9.10 -4.16 -8.12
CA ILE A 35 7.70 -4.60 -8.19
C ILE A 35 6.83 -3.36 -8.45
N HIS A 36 5.84 -3.44 -9.34
CA HIS A 36 4.91 -2.34 -9.52
C HIS A 36 4.20 -2.01 -8.20
N VAL A 37 4.18 -0.73 -7.84
CA VAL A 37 3.58 -0.31 -6.57
C VAL A 37 2.10 -0.69 -6.51
N GLU A 38 1.38 -0.65 -7.63
CA GLU A 38 -0.03 -1.07 -7.69
C GLU A 38 -0.21 -2.54 -7.26
N ASP A 39 0.61 -3.46 -7.76
CA ASP A 39 0.57 -4.88 -7.39
C ASP A 39 0.93 -5.09 -5.91
N ALA A 40 1.93 -4.35 -5.42
CA ALA A 40 2.31 -4.39 -4.01
C ALA A 40 1.18 -3.89 -3.11
N LEU A 41 0.49 -2.81 -3.47
CA LEU A 41 -0.64 -2.25 -2.73
C LEU A 41 -1.88 -3.16 -2.80
N ALA A 42 -2.11 -3.85 -3.92
CA ALA A 42 -3.14 -4.88 -4.03
C ALA A 42 -2.89 -6.02 -3.02
N LEU A 43 -1.64 -6.50 -2.92
CA LEU A 43 -1.26 -7.50 -1.91
C LEU A 43 -1.45 -6.98 -0.47
N VAL A 44 -1.17 -5.71 -0.19
CA VAL A 44 -1.45 -5.10 1.12
C VAL A 44 -2.94 -5.15 1.43
N SER A 45 -3.83 -4.92 0.46
CA SER A 45 -5.28 -5.02 0.64
C SER A 45 -5.70 -6.43 1.07
N GLU A 46 -5.12 -7.47 0.45
CA GLU A 46 -5.34 -8.86 0.84
C GLU A 46 -4.86 -9.14 2.27
N TYR A 47 -3.70 -8.63 2.68
CA TYR A 47 -3.24 -8.76 4.07
C TYR A 47 -4.16 -8.06 5.07
N LEU A 48 -4.67 -6.87 4.73
CA LEU A 48 -5.63 -6.16 5.57
C LEU A 48 -6.97 -6.91 5.66
N ASN A 49 -7.42 -7.57 4.59
CA ASN A 49 -8.60 -8.45 4.63
C ASN A 49 -8.39 -9.62 5.59
N CYS A 50 -7.26 -10.30 5.50
CA CYS A 50 -6.90 -11.39 6.42
C CYS A 50 -6.82 -10.92 7.88
N ALA A 51 -6.22 -9.74 8.11
CA ALA A 51 -6.13 -9.15 9.44
C ALA A 51 -7.52 -8.80 10.00
N ALA A 52 -8.40 -8.23 9.17
CA ALA A 52 -9.78 -7.90 9.56
C ALA A 52 -10.54 -9.17 9.96
N ALA A 53 -10.49 -10.22 9.13
CA ALA A 53 -11.13 -11.50 9.44
C ALA A 53 -10.63 -12.08 10.77
N THR A 54 -9.32 -12.04 11.00
CA THR A 54 -8.69 -12.48 12.26
C THR A 54 -9.16 -11.65 13.45
N ALA A 55 -9.27 -10.32 13.30
CA ALA A 55 -9.70 -9.42 14.37
C ALA A 55 -11.19 -9.56 14.70
N TYR A 56 -12.05 -9.77 13.69
CA TYR A 56 -13.47 -10.08 13.87
C TYR A 56 -13.65 -11.39 14.65
N GLU A 57 -13.02 -12.46 14.20
CA GLU A 57 -13.05 -13.75 14.90
C GLU A 57 -12.52 -13.61 16.33
N SER A 58 -11.42 -12.87 16.53
CA SER A 58 -10.87 -12.60 17.85
C SER A 58 -11.85 -11.82 18.75
N ALA A 59 -12.58 -10.85 18.21
CA ALA A 59 -13.57 -10.08 18.97
C ALA A 59 -14.76 -10.95 19.40
N ASP A 60 -15.24 -11.82 18.51
CA ASP A 60 -16.38 -12.68 18.78
C ASP A 60 -16.06 -13.76 19.81
N ASN A 61 -14.82 -14.26 19.82
CA ASN A 61 -14.35 -15.27 20.76
C ASN A 61 -13.67 -14.72 22.02
N SER A 62 -13.47 -13.40 22.13
CA SER A 62 -12.88 -12.78 23.32
C SER A 62 -13.87 -12.67 24.49
N PRO A 63 -13.38 -12.72 25.75
CA PRO A 63 -14.16 -12.32 26.91
C PRO A 63 -14.77 -10.92 26.74
N PRO A 64 -15.96 -10.64 27.31
CA PRO A 64 -16.67 -9.36 27.11
C PRO A 64 -15.83 -8.12 27.41
N GLU A 65 -14.92 -8.18 28.38
CA GLU A 65 -14.02 -7.10 28.78
C GLU A 65 -12.95 -6.76 27.74
N PHE A 66 -12.53 -7.72 26.91
CA PHE A 66 -11.50 -7.52 25.87
C PHE A 66 -12.09 -7.34 24.48
N ARG A 67 -13.37 -7.66 24.27
CA ARG A 67 -14.05 -7.47 22.99
C ARG A 67 -13.95 -6.04 22.43
N PRO A 68 -14.08 -4.96 23.24
CA PRO A 68 -13.88 -3.60 22.73
C PRO A 68 -12.47 -3.37 22.16
N LEU A 69 -11.44 -3.98 22.77
CA LEU A 69 -10.06 -3.88 22.30
C LEU A 69 -9.90 -4.55 20.94
N ALA A 70 -10.42 -5.77 20.76
CA ALA A 70 -10.39 -6.45 19.47
C ALA A 70 -11.17 -5.68 18.40
N ARG A 71 -12.33 -5.10 18.74
CA ARG A 71 -13.09 -4.22 17.84
C ARG A 71 -12.35 -2.93 17.48
N ALA A 72 -11.55 -2.38 18.38
CA ALA A 72 -10.70 -1.22 18.06
C ALA A 72 -9.68 -1.55 16.96
N VAL A 73 -9.12 -2.76 16.96
CA VAL A 73 -8.22 -3.24 15.90
C VAL A 73 -8.96 -3.35 14.56
N VAL A 74 -10.18 -3.88 14.55
CA VAL A 74 -11.03 -3.92 13.34
C VAL A 74 -11.18 -2.52 12.74
N HIS A 75 -11.53 -1.53 13.56
CA HIS A 75 -11.70 -0.15 13.08
C HIS A 75 -10.40 0.47 12.55
N GLN A 76 -9.25 0.16 13.16
CA GLN A 76 -7.95 0.59 12.64
C GLN A 76 -7.64 -0.03 11.28
N ILE A 77 -7.99 -1.30 11.07
CA ILE A 77 -7.81 -1.99 9.79
C ILE A 77 -8.72 -1.39 8.72
N GLU A 78 -9.98 -1.09 9.04
CA GLU A 78 -10.93 -0.43 8.12
C GLU A 78 -10.42 0.95 7.69
N ALA A 79 -9.91 1.74 8.63
CA ALA A 79 -9.31 3.04 8.32
C ALA A 79 -8.06 2.90 7.44
N ALA A 80 -7.20 1.92 7.71
CA ALA A 80 -6.03 1.64 6.88
C ALA A 80 -6.41 1.23 5.46
N LYS A 81 -7.45 0.41 5.28
CA LYS A 81 -7.98 0.03 3.97
C LYS A 81 -8.53 1.24 3.20
N ALA A 82 -9.31 2.10 3.85
CA ALA A 82 -9.83 3.31 3.21
C ALA A 82 -8.71 4.24 2.73
N LEU A 83 -7.65 4.40 3.54
CA LEU A 83 -6.47 5.17 3.16
C LEU A 83 -5.70 4.52 2.00
N LEU A 84 -5.57 3.19 2.00
CA LEU A 84 -4.95 2.42 0.93
C LEU A 84 -5.70 2.60 -0.40
N ASP A 85 -7.02 2.42 -0.39
CA ASP A 85 -7.87 2.56 -1.58
C ASP A 85 -7.76 3.98 -2.17
N ALA A 86 -7.80 5.00 -1.30
CA ALA A 86 -7.59 6.39 -1.71
C ALA A 86 -6.19 6.62 -2.30
N SER A 87 -5.16 5.96 -1.75
CA SER A 87 -3.78 6.05 -2.24
C SER A 87 -3.62 5.42 -3.62
N ILE A 88 -4.22 4.24 -3.84
CA ILE A 88 -4.25 3.55 -5.14
C ILE A 88 -4.97 4.43 -6.18
N ALA A 89 -6.13 4.98 -5.84
CA ALA A 89 -6.87 5.88 -6.73
C ALA A 89 -6.04 7.11 -7.12
N GLY A 90 -5.34 7.72 -6.16
CA GLY A 90 -4.43 8.84 -6.39
C GLY A 90 -3.27 8.48 -7.33
N LEU A 91 -2.65 7.30 -7.17
CA LEU A 91 -1.62 6.81 -8.08
C LEU A 91 -2.15 6.63 -9.51
N GLY A 92 -3.34 6.01 -9.64
CA GLY A 92 -3.98 5.80 -10.94
C GLY A 92 -4.30 7.11 -11.67
N ASP A 93 -4.70 8.16 -10.94
CA ASP A 93 -4.94 9.49 -11.52
C ASP A 93 -3.65 10.14 -12.03
N VAL A 94 -2.54 10.02 -11.29
CA VAL A 94 -1.22 10.52 -11.73
C VAL A 94 -0.77 9.83 -13.02
N LEU A 95 -0.96 8.51 -13.11
CA LEU A 95 -0.65 7.74 -14.31
C LEU A 95 -1.55 8.15 -15.49
N ARG A 96 -2.85 8.38 -15.28
CA ARG A 96 -3.77 8.83 -16.34
C ARG A 96 -3.44 10.22 -16.86
N GLN A 97 -3.15 11.18 -15.98
CA GLN A 97 -2.76 12.55 -16.37
C GLN A 97 -1.47 12.55 -17.19
N SER A 98 -0.55 11.66 -16.83
CA SER A 98 0.68 11.37 -17.56
C SER A 98 0.45 10.78 -18.96
N GLN A 99 -0.66 10.06 -19.19
CA GLN A 99 -1.00 9.53 -20.51
C GLN A 99 -1.71 10.57 -21.39
N ALA A 100 -2.57 11.41 -20.81
CA ALA A 100 -3.34 12.42 -21.54
C ALA A 100 -2.47 13.54 -22.15
N THR A 101 -1.29 13.79 -21.58
CA THR A 101 -0.29 14.72 -22.14
C THR A 101 0.46 14.17 -23.36
N ARG A 102 0.24 12.90 -23.75
CA ARG A 102 0.91 12.24 -24.90
C ARG A 102 0.18 12.31 -26.24
N THR A 103 -1.08 12.77 -26.30
CA THR A 103 -1.79 12.92 -27.59
C THR A 103 -1.60 14.34 -28.14
N PRO A 104 -0.83 14.54 -29.24
CA PRO A 104 -0.73 15.83 -29.88
C PRO A 104 -2.07 16.23 -30.52
N PRO A 105 -2.42 17.53 -30.57
CA PRO A 105 -3.55 17.99 -31.37
C PRO A 105 -3.24 17.75 -32.86
N VAL A 106 -4.25 17.24 -33.58
CA VAL A 106 -4.26 17.05 -35.04
C VAL A 106 -4.20 18.37 -35.79
#